data_AF-A0AAE3EKZ8-F1
#
_entry.id   AF-A0AAE3EKZ8-F1
#
_cell.length_a   1.000
_cell.length_b   1.000
_cell.length_c   1.000
_cell.angle_alpha   90.00
_cell.angle_beta   90.00
_cell.angle_gamma   90.00
#
_symmetry.space_group_name_H-M   'P 1'
#
loop_
_entity.id
_entity.type
_entity.pdbx_description
1 polymer ?
#
loop_
_entity_poly.entity_id
_entity_poly.type
_entity_poly.pdbx_seq_one_letter_code
_entity_poly.pdbx_strand_id
1 'polypeptide(L)' 'MKHLILILFLAAIGSIVAGYTIESAYSQKLIGFGVMGLFLIVFPLFSYYRWKDKKIQDYMLTKENLDKMRENQHDKKY' A
#
# COMPACT_ATOMS: atom_id res chain seq x y z
N MET A 1 -10.58 -0.27 -8.38
CA MET A 1 -9.24 0.19 -7.94
C MET A 1 -8.25 -0.94 -7.69
N LYS A 2 -8.62 -2.04 -6.99
CA LYS A 2 -7.76 -3.22 -6.80
C LYS A 2 -7.01 -3.67 -8.06
N HIS A 3 -7.72 -3.87 -9.17
CA HIS A 3 -7.11 -4.33 -10.43
C HIS A 3 -6.21 -3.28 -11.08
N LEU A 4 -6.58 -2.00 -11.00
CA LEU A 4 -5.77 -0.90 -11.50
C LEU A 4 -4.43 -0.82 -10.75
N ILE A 5 -4.46 -0.86 -9.42
CA ILE A 5 -3.25 -0.86 -8.58
C ILE A 5 -2.37 -2.07 -8.90
N LEU A 6 -2.98 -3.24 -9.08
CA LEU A 6 -2.25 -4.46 -9.46
C LEU A 6 -1.57 -4.33 -10.82
N ILE A 7 -2.27 -3.80 -11.84
CA ILE A 7 -1.71 -3.58 -13.17
C ILE A 7 -0.54 -2.60 -13.10
N LEU A 8 -0.69 -1.49 -12.38
CA LEU A 8 0.38 -0.49 -12.23
C LEU A 8 1.59 -1.08 -11.48
N PHE A 9 1.35 -1.88 -10.44
CA PHE A 9 2.40 -2.58 -9.71
C PHE A 9 3.16 -3.55 -10.63
N LEU A 10 2.45 -4.37 -11.38
CA LEU A 10 3.06 -5.31 -12.33
C LEU A 10 3.82 -4.59 -13.45
N ALA A 11 3.30 -3.48 -13.96
CA ALA A 11 3.98 -2.66 -14.95
C ALA A 11 5.29 -2.07 -14.41
N ALA A 12 5.28 -1.58 -13.16
CA ALA A 12 6.47 -1.03 -12.54
C ALA A 12 7.53 -2.10 -12.23
N ILE A 13 7.11 -3.26 -11.71
CA ILE A 13 7.97 -4.43 -11.53
C ILE A 13 8.55 -4.88 -12.89
N GLY A 14 7.69 -4.96 -13.91
CA GLY A 14 8.08 -5.32 -15.27
C GLY A 14 9.13 -4.36 -15.84
N SER A 15 8.99 -3.05 -15.63
CA SER A 15 9.97 -2.04 -16.03
C SER A 15 11.33 -2.23 -15.32
N ILE A 16 11.32 -2.54 -14.02
CA ILE A 16 12.55 -2.80 -13.27
C ILE A 16 13.23 -4.07 -13.78
N VAL A 17 12.48 -5.16 -13.92
CA VAL A 17 13.01 -6.44 -14.42
C VAL A 17 13.55 -6.26 -15.84
N ALA A 18 12.80 -5.61 -16.74
CA ALA A 18 13.25 -5.31 -18.10
C ALA A 18 14.52 -4.47 -18.12
N GLY A 19 14.67 -3.51 -17.19
CA GLY A 19 15.89 -2.72 -17.05
C GLY A 19 17.11 -3.53 -16.61
N TYR A 20 16.93 -4.67 -15.93
CA TYR A 20 18.03 -5.57 -15.57
C TYR A 20 18.30 -6.65 -16.62
N THR A 21 17.30 -7.05 -17.41
CA THR A 21 17.43 -8.15 -18.38
C THR A 21 17.78 -7.69 -19.79
N ILE A 22 17.40 -6.48 -20.17
CA ILE A 22 17.68 -5.92 -21.50
C ILE A 22 18.95 -5.08 -21.42
N GLU A 23 19.94 -5.43 -22.23
CA GLU A 23 21.16 -4.64 -22.39
C GLU A 23 20.88 -3.48 -23.36
N SER A 24 20.56 -2.32 -22.81
CA SER A 24 20.18 -1.13 -23.57
C SER A 24 20.72 0.13 -22.92
N ALA A 25 20.94 1.19 -23.70
CA ALA A 25 21.27 2.51 -23.16
C ALA A 25 20.15 3.06 -22.23
N TYR A 26 18.95 2.49 -22.28
CA TYR A 26 17.80 2.90 -21.48
C TYR A 26 17.61 2.10 -20.19
N SER A 27 18.43 1.08 -19.91
CA SER A 27 18.27 0.15 -18.79
C SER A 27 18.15 0.85 -17.43
N GLN A 28 19.04 1.81 -17.14
CA GLN A 28 18.96 2.59 -15.89
C GLN A 28 17.72 3.48 -15.82
N LYS A 29 17.24 4.01 -16.96
CA LYS A 29 16.02 4.82 -17.01
C LYS A 29 14.80 3.95 -16.73
N LEU A 30 14.73 2.73 -17.27
CA LEU A 30 13.64 1.77 -17.00
C LEU A 30 13.55 1.41 -15.51
N ILE A 31 14.69 1.19 -14.86
CA ILE A 31 14.74 0.96 -13.41
C ILE A 31 14.25 2.21 -12.67
N GLY A 32 14.78 3.39 -12.99
CA GLY A 32 14.39 4.65 -12.35
C GLY A 32 12.89 4.95 -12.49
N PHE A 33 12.33 4.77 -13.69
CA PHE A 33 10.90 4.96 -13.94
C PHE A 33 10.04 3.94 -13.19
N GLY A 34 10.45 2.67 -13.12
CA GLY A 34 9.75 1.66 -12.34
C GLY A 34 9.74 1.99 -10.85
N VAL A 35 10.88 2.40 -10.29
CA VAL A 35 11.00 2.80 -8.88
C VAL A 35 10.17 4.06 -8.59
N MET A 36 10.26 5.08 -9.44
CA MET A 36 9.44 6.30 -9.29
C MET A 36 7.95 5.99 -9.41
N GLY A 37 7.55 5.14 -10.34
CA GLY A 37 6.16 4.70 -10.50
C GLY A 37 5.64 3.97 -9.26
N LEU A 38 6.45 3.10 -8.67
CA LEU A 38 6.09 2.46 -7.40
C LEU A 38 5.89 3.48 -6.29
N PHE A 39 6.83 4.39 -6.10
CA PHE A 39 6.83 5.30 -4.97
C PHE A 39 5.82 6.43 -5.07
N LEU A 40 5.68 7.04 -6.25
CA LEU A 40 4.85 8.22 -6.45
C LEU A 40 3.43 7.89 -6.86
N ILE A 41 3.19 6.69 -7.43
CA ILE A 41 1.87 6.31 -7.95
C ILE A 41 1.32 5.12 -7.18
N VAL A 42 2.00 3.97 -7.21
CA VAL A 42 1.44 2.72 -6.67
C VAL A 42 1.22 2.82 -5.16
N PHE A 43 2.21 3.29 -4.39
CA PHE A 43 2.07 3.38 -2.93
C PHE A 43 0.99 4.37 -2.47
N PRO A 44 0.92 5.62 -2.97
CA PRO A 44 -0.16 6.54 -2.60
C PRO A 44 -1.54 6.00 -2.99
N LEU A 45 -1.67 5.43 -4.19
CA LEU A 45 -2.94 4.89 -4.67
C LEU A 45 -3.38 3.67 -3.85
N PHE A 46 -2.43 2.79 -3.50
CA PHE A 46 -2.67 1.66 -2.63
C PHE A 46 -3.09 2.10 -1.22
N SER A 47 -2.34 3.03 -0.62
CA SER A 47 -2.62 3.55 0.71
C SER A 47 -4.02 4.18 0.75
N TYR A 48 -4.33 5.05 -0.22
CA TYR A 48 -5.65 5.66 -0.35
C TYR A 48 -6.76 4.61 -0.48
N TYR A 49 -6.62 3.66 -1.40
CA TYR A 49 -7.62 2.62 -1.61
C TYR A 49 -7.84 1.75 -0.37
N ARG A 50 -6.77 1.43 0.37
CA ARG A 50 -6.86 0.57 1.55
C ARG A 50 -7.44 1.29 2.77
N TRP A 51 -7.21 2.60 2.87
CA TRP A 51 -7.61 3.42 4.00
C TRP A 51 -8.96 4.12 3.81
N LYS A 52 -9.53 4.10 2.60
CA LYS A 52 -10.81 4.75 2.26
C LYS A 52 -11.95 4.47 3.26
N ASP A 53 -12.07 3.24 3.74
CA ASP A 53 -13.20 2.81 4.59
C ASP A 53 -12.83 2.72 6.08
N LYS A 54 -11.63 3.20 6.47
CA LYS A 54 -11.14 3.13 7.86
C LYS A 54 -11.22 4.50 8.52
N LYS A 55 -11.93 4.59 9.64
CA LYS A 55 -11.92 5.80 10.48
C LYS A 55 -10.68 5.79 11.36
N ILE A 56 -9.89 6.86 11.30
CA ILE A 56 -8.66 7.02 12.10
C ILE A 56 -8.97 6.93 13.60
N GLN A 57 -10.12 7.49 14.01
CA GLN A 57 -10.59 7.52 15.40
C GLN A 57 -10.67 6.13 16.02
N ASP A 58 -11.06 5.11 15.25
CA ASP A 58 -11.20 3.73 15.74
C ASP A 58 -9.85 3.08 16.09
N TYR A 59 -8.73 3.67 15.65
CA TYR A 59 -7.38 3.16 15.89
C TYR A 59 -6.59 4.02 16.90
N MET A 60 -7.17 5.10 17.41
CA MET A 60 -6.49 5.98 18.35
C MET A 60 -6.61 5.42 19.77
N LEU A 61 -5.51 5.43 20.54
CA LEU A 61 -5.46 5.00 21.94
C LEU A 61 -6.10 6.05 22.87
N THR A 62 -7.37 6.36 22.64
CA THR A 62 -8.17 7.21 23.54
C THR A 62 -8.70 6.39 24.69
N LYS A 63 -9.03 7.06 25.80
CA LYS A 63 -9.67 6.40 26.96
C LYS A 63 -10.92 5.63 26.54
N GLU A 64 -11.78 6.24 25.73
CA GLU A 64 -13.01 5.62 25.22
C GLU A 64 -12.75 4.34 24.43
N ASN A 65 -11.75 4.34 23.53
CA ASN A 65 -11.42 3.15 22.76
C ASN A 65 -10.78 2.06 23.62
N LEU A 66 -9.94 2.43 24.59
CA LEU A 66 -9.35 1.50 25.56
C LEU A 66 -10.42 0.85 26.44
N ASP A 67 -11.40 1.63 26.90
CA ASP A 67 -12.51 1.13 27.72
C ASP A 67 -13.41 0.20 26.90
N LYS A 68 -13.77 0.56 25.64
CA LYS A 68 -14.46 -0.33 24.70
C LYS A 68 -13.69 -1.64 24.45
N MET A 69 -12.37 -1.59 24.34
CA MET A 69 -11.55 -2.80 24.18
C MET A 69 -11.62 -3.69 25.43
N ARG A 70 -11.59 -3.11 26.63
CA ARG A 70 -11.67 -3.86 27.89
C ARG A 70 -13.03 -4.51 28.09
N GLU A 71 -14.12 -3.80 27.79
CA GLU A 71 -15.49 -4.35 27.86
C GLU A 71 -15.66 -5.53 26.88
N ASN A 72 -15.25 -5.37 25.61
CA ASN A 72 -15.28 -6.46 24.63
C ASN A 72 -14.46 -7.69 25.03
N GLN A 73 -13.40 -7.53 25.83
CA GLN A 73 -12.61 -8.66 26.35
C GLN A 73 -13.29 -9.33 27.55
N HIS A 74 -14.05 -8.57 28.34
CA HIS A 74 -14.80 -9.09 29.48
C HIS A 74 -16.01 -9.91 29.00
N ASP A 75 -16.74 -9.42 28.00
CA ASP A 75 -17.91 -10.10 27.41
C ASP A 75 -17.55 -11.38 26.65
N LYS A 76 -16.34 -11.50 26.12
CA LYS A 76 -15.86 -12.74 25.45
C LYS A 76 -15.38 -13.82 26.41
N LYS A 77 -15.29 -13.51 27.70
CA LYS A 77 -14.78 -14.42 28.73
C LYS A 77 -15.90 -15.17 29.48
N TYR A 78 -17.15 -14.84 29.18
CA TYR A 78 -18.38 -15.48 29.68
C TYR A 78 -19.24 -15.92 28.50
#